data_AF-A0A077NJZ2-F1
#
_entry.id   AF-A0A077NJZ2-F1
#
_cell.length_a   1.000
_cell.length_b   1.000
_cell.length_c   1.000
_cell.angle_alpha   90.00
_cell.angle_beta   90.00
_cell.angle_gamma   90.00
#
_symmetry.space_group_name_H-M   'P 1'
#
loop_
_entity.id
_entity.type
_entity.pdbx_description
1 polymer ?
#
loop_
_entity_poly.entity_id
_entity_poly.type
_entity_poly.pdbx_seq_one_letter_code
_entity_poly.pdbx_strand_id
1 'polypeptide(L)'
;MERTFPLLEKLRNSVVVDCGHIIISGTSKKYRFGLKGNCSEGELLSFRTGINLVSSLRQLNKKAMLNLYLSDLSGISGGNEERYAIYEKIKSEDKCQFIPKEYVSLLEDAGFNEHDIEINLQSKGNERFKKIIKKRCQGYPVKKVTMTIESHFTLNMALYFSQIKPRRFFQSPHPFYLII
;
A
#
# COMPACT_ATOMS: atom_id res chain seq x y z
N MET A 1 20.23 19.99 -11.32
CA MET A 1 18.98 20.50 -11.96
C MET A 1 17.81 19.82 -11.28
N GLU A 2 17.11 20.53 -10.40
CA GLU A 2 15.84 20.05 -9.84
C GLU A 2 14.81 20.02 -10.97
N ARG A 3 14.29 18.83 -11.29
CA ARG A 3 13.12 18.70 -12.16
C ARG A 3 11.91 19.12 -11.34
N THR A 4 11.61 20.41 -11.30
CA THR A 4 10.34 20.89 -10.77
C THR A 4 9.24 20.38 -11.68
N PHE A 5 8.34 19.55 -11.14
CA PHE A 5 7.18 19.04 -11.85
C PHE A 5 6.08 20.12 -11.82
N PRO A 6 5.88 20.93 -12.88
CA PRO A 6 5.00 22.12 -12.84
C PRO A 6 3.52 21.77 -12.65
N LEU A 7 3.17 20.48 -12.65
CA LEU A 7 1.81 19.99 -12.46
C LEU A 7 1.49 19.61 -11.01
N LEU A 8 2.49 19.55 -10.11
CA LEU A 8 2.25 19.08 -8.74
C LEU A 8 1.37 20.02 -7.94
N GLU A 9 1.50 21.33 -8.13
CA GLU A 9 0.67 22.33 -7.44
C GLU A 9 -0.82 22.08 -7.68
N LYS A 10 -1.18 21.60 -8.87
CA LYS A 10 -2.56 21.28 -9.28
C LYS A 10 -3.10 19.98 -8.67
N LEU A 11 -2.25 19.14 -8.10
CA LEU A 11 -2.70 17.91 -7.43
C LEU A 11 -3.44 18.23 -6.14
N ARG A 12 -4.28 17.28 -5.68
CA ARG A 12 -5.00 17.39 -4.41
C ARG A 12 -4.05 17.58 -3.22
N ASN A 13 -4.58 18.07 -2.10
CA ASN A 13 -3.78 18.29 -0.89
C ASN A 13 -3.29 16.99 -0.24
N SER A 14 -3.97 15.87 -0.49
CA SER A 14 -3.54 14.54 -0.04
C SER A 14 -3.20 13.68 -1.26
N VAL A 15 -1.97 13.19 -1.33
CA VAL A 15 -1.46 12.40 -2.46
C VAL A 15 -0.78 11.14 -1.93
N VAL A 16 -1.08 10.01 -2.55
CA VAL A 16 -0.33 8.77 -2.35
C VAL A 16 0.44 8.52 -3.63
N VAL A 17 1.76 8.39 -3.51
CA VAL A 17 2.65 8.09 -4.63
C VAL A 17 2.90 6.59 -4.63
N ASP A 18 2.35 5.91 -5.64
CA ASP A 18 2.58 4.49 -5.84
C ASP A 18 3.95 4.26 -6.48
N CYS A 19 4.84 3.57 -5.76
CA CYS A 19 6.18 3.24 -6.24
C CYS A 19 6.23 1.92 -7.00
N GLY A 20 5.06 1.32 -7.28
CA GLY A 20 4.91 0.10 -8.02
C GLY A 20 5.05 -1.15 -7.16
N HIS A 21 5.43 -2.23 -7.82
CA HIS A 21 5.36 -3.59 -7.29
C HIS A 21 6.76 -4.17 -7.10
N ILE A 22 6.98 -4.79 -5.96
CA ILE A 22 8.14 -5.65 -5.73
C ILE A 22 7.70 -7.07 -5.41
N ILE A 23 8.37 -8.05 -6.00
CA ILE A 23 8.08 -9.45 -5.72
C ILE A 23 8.43 -9.78 -4.27
N ILE A 24 7.55 -10.48 -3.56
CA ILE A 24 7.85 -11.10 -2.27
C ILE A 24 7.84 -12.62 -2.40
N SER A 25 8.85 -13.28 -1.84
CA SER A 25 8.93 -14.74 -1.77
C SER A 25 9.54 -15.21 -0.45
N GLY A 26 9.38 -16.50 -0.14
CA GLY A 26 9.93 -17.11 1.07
C GLY A 26 8.87 -17.52 2.10
N THR A 27 9.25 -17.50 3.37
CA THR A 27 8.45 -17.93 4.53
C THR A 27 8.67 -16.99 5.71
N SER A 28 7.84 -17.09 6.74
CA SER A 28 7.94 -16.38 8.03
C SER A 28 9.34 -16.23 8.62
N LYS A 29 10.26 -17.19 8.38
CA LYS A 29 11.64 -17.12 8.87
C LYS A 29 12.54 -16.20 8.05
N LYS A 30 12.29 -16.07 6.74
CA LYS A 30 13.12 -15.28 5.82
C LYS A 30 12.36 -14.93 4.55
N TYR A 31 11.93 -13.67 4.45
CA TYR A 31 11.41 -13.09 3.22
C TYR A 31 12.53 -12.59 2.32
N ARG A 32 12.27 -12.61 1.02
CA ARG A 32 13.15 -12.10 -0.04
C ARG A 32 12.34 -11.22 -0.96
N PHE A 33 12.94 -10.11 -1.38
CA PHE A 33 12.29 -9.09 -2.19
C PHE A 33 12.94 -9.00 -3.57
N GLY A 34 12.15 -8.78 -4.61
CA GLY A 34 12.60 -8.73 -6.00
C GLY A 34 12.98 -10.10 -6.56
N LEU A 35 13.52 -10.11 -7.77
CA LEU A 35 13.92 -11.33 -8.46
C LEU A 35 15.16 -11.94 -7.81
N LYS A 36 15.07 -13.23 -7.43
CA LYS A 36 16.13 -13.96 -6.71
C LYS A 36 16.56 -13.29 -5.39
N GLY A 37 15.72 -12.41 -4.83
CA GLY A 37 15.99 -11.72 -3.57
C GLY A 37 16.81 -10.44 -3.71
N ASN A 38 16.89 -9.86 -4.90
CA ASN A 38 17.47 -8.54 -5.13
C ASN A 38 16.49 -7.65 -5.91
N CYS A 39 16.48 -6.36 -5.57
CA CYS A 39 15.76 -5.36 -6.37
C CYS A 39 16.48 -5.16 -7.72
N SER A 40 15.72 -5.06 -8.80
CA SER A 40 16.22 -4.64 -10.10
C SER A 40 16.47 -3.12 -10.13
N GLU A 41 17.33 -2.68 -11.05
CA GLU A 41 17.59 -1.24 -11.26
C GLU A 41 16.31 -0.45 -11.56
N GLY A 42 15.37 -1.04 -12.30
CA GLY A 42 14.07 -0.41 -12.58
C GLY A 42 13.23 -0.24 -11.31
N GLU A 43 13.18 -1.25 -10.44
CA GLU A 43 12.50 -1.18 -9.15
C GLU A 43 13.14 -0.11 -8.24
N LEU A 44 14.46 -0.01 -8.21
CA LEU A 44 15.19 1.02 -7.43
C LEU A 44 14.95 2.43 -7.99
N LEU A 45 14.98 2.59 -9.31
CA LEU A 45 14.73 3.88 -9.98
C LEU A 45 13.30 4.36 -9.76
N SER A 46 12.31 3.47 -9.85
CA SER A 46 10.90 3.78 -9.56
C SER A 46 10.74 4.29 -8.13
N PHE A 47 11.30 3.56 -7.17
CA PHE A 47 11.22 3.93 -5.76
C PHE A 47 11.91 5.28 -5.47
N ARG A 48 13.12 5.48 -5.99
CA ARG A 48 13.86 6.76 -5.88
C ARG A 48 13.07 7.93 -6.50
N THR A 49 12.42 7.69 -7.64
CA THR A 49 11.56 8.70 -8.28
C THR A 49 10.36 9.03 -7.39
N GLY A 50 9.74 8.02 -6.78
CA GLY A 50 8.65 8.19 -5.83
C GLY A 50 9.04 9.03 -4.61
N ILE A 51 10.21 8.74 -4.02
CA ILE A 51 10.76 9.53 -2.90
C ILE A 51 10.89 11.01 -3.30
N ASN A 52 11.55 11.28 -4.43
CA ASN A 52 11.74 12.65 -4.91
C ASN A 52 10.40 13.37 -5.13
N LEU A 53 9.42 12.66 -5.69
CA LEU A 53 8.07 13.20 -5.90
C LEU A 53 7.37 13.54 -4.58
N VAL A 54 7.46 12.68 -3.58
CA VAL A 54 6.88 12.94 -2.25
C VAL A 54 7.58 14.11 -1.57
N SER A 55 8.91 14.20 -1.65
CA SER A 55 9.67 15.36 -1.14
C SER A 55 9.20 16.67 -1.76
N SER A 56 9.10 16.73 -3.10
CA SER A 56 8.60 17.91 -3.79
C SER A 56 7.16 18.26 -3.41
N LEU A 57 6.28 17.27 -3.25
CA LEU A 57 4.91 17.50 -2.80
C LEU A 57 4.85 18.05 -1.37
N ARG A 58 5.68 17.52 -0.46
CA ARG A 58 5.76 17.99 0.94
C ARG A 58 6.30 19.43 1.02
N GLN A 59 7.28 19.80 0.19
CA GLN A 59 7.76 21.19 0.07
C GLN A 59 6.66 22.16 -0.36
N LEU A 60 5.68 21.69 -1.15
CA LEU A 60 4.48 22.44 -1.52
C LEU A 60 3.35 22.37 -0.46
N ASN A 61 3.68 22.00 0.78
CA ASN A 61 2.74 21.82 1.90
C ASN A 61 1.61 20.82 1.63
N LYS A 62 1.82 19.83 0.75
CA LYS A 62 0.85 18.75 0.51
C LYS A 62 1.14 17.57 1.44
N LYS A 63 0.07 16.92 1.90
CA LYS A 63 0.13 15.64 2.62
C LYS A 63 0.44 14.53 1.62
N ALA A 64 1.71 14.17 1.49
CA ALA A 64 2.16 13.12 0.56
C ALA A 64 2.80 11.94 1.29
N MET A 65 2.52 10.73 0.81
CA MET A 65 2.98 9.46 1.37
C MET A 65 3.40 8.51 0.24
N LEU A 66 4.42 7.68 0.52
CA LEU A 66 4.86 6.62 -0.39
C LEU A 66 3.98 5.38 -0.19
N ASN A 67 3.72 4.65 -1.26
CA ASN A 67 3.07 3.35 -1.20
C ASN A 67 3.87 2.28 -1.96
N LEU A 68 4.04 1.13 -1.32
CA LEU A 68 4.74 -0.03 -1.86
C LEU A 68 3.81 -1.25 -1.92
N TYR A 69 3.72 -1.87 -3.09
CA TYR A 69 3.01 -3.15 -3.24
C TYR A 69 3.96 -4.34 -3.23
N LEU A 70 3.75 -5.25 -2.28
CA LEU A 70 4.37 -6.56 -2.25
C LEU A 70 3.56 -7.51 -3.11
N SER A 71 4.18 -8.07 -4.14
CA SER A 71 3.52 -8.91 -5.14
C SER A 71 3.92 -10.36 -4.98
N ASP A 72 2.95 -11.22 -4.64
CA ASP A 72 3.20 -12.65 -4.38
C ASP A 72 3.18 -13.53 -5.64
N LEU A 73 3.38 -12.92 -6.82
CA LEU A 73 3.11 -13.52 -8.14
C LEU A 73 3.82 -14.86 -8.38
N SER A 74 4.96 -15.08 -7.74
CA SER A 74 5.79 -16.29 -7.84
C SER A 74 5.65 -17.26 -6.66
N GLY A 75 4.84 -16.91 -5.66
CA GLY A 75 4.47 -17.79 -4.55
C GLY A 75 5.21 -17.51 -3.24
N ILE A 76 4.45 -17.09 -2.23
CA ILE A 76 4.81 -17.28 -0.82
C ILE A 76 4.56 -18.76 -0.49
N SER A 77 5.59 -19.46 0.00
CA SER A 77 5.56 -20.93 0.14
C SER A 77 4.52 -21.43 1.15
N GLY A 78 4.21 -20.64 2.18
CA GLY A 78 3.19 -20.99 3.19
C GLY A 78 1.74 -20.71 2.77
N GLY A 79 1.49 -20.41 1.49
CA GLY A 79 0.13 -20.27 0.96
C GLY A 79 -0.68 -19.16 1.64
N ASN A 80 -1.97 -19.41 1.90
CA ASN A 80 -2.89 -18.38 2.41
C ASN A 80 -2.66 -18.02 3.89
N GLU A 81 -2.14 -18.94 4.69
CA GLU A 81 -1.88 -18.69 6.10
C GLU A 81 -0.70 -17.72 6.25
N GLU A 82 0.37 -17.95 5.48
CA GLU A 82 1.52 -17.03 5.47
C GLU A 82 1.15 -15.67 4.86
N ARG A 83 0.35 -15.63 3.79
CA ARG A 83 -0.20 -14.35 3.26
C ARG A 83 -0.98 -13.58 4.32
N TYR A 84 -1.77 -14.28 5.13
CA TYR A 84 -2.52 -13.65 6.20
C TYR A 84 -1.59 -13.15 7.31
N ALA A 85 -0.59 -13.94 7.70
CA ALA A 85 0.41 -13.51 8.68
C ALA A 85 1.16 -12.25 8.24
N ILE A 86 1.53 -12.16 6.96
CA ILE A 86 2.14 -10.94 6.37
C ILE A 86 1.18 -9.76 6.46
N TYR A 87 -0.09 -9.97 6.05
CA TYR A 87 -1.11 -8.93 6.11
C TYR A 87 -1.28 -8.37 7.53
N GLU A 88 -1.40 -9.24 8.53
CA GLU A 88 -1.55 -8.83 9.93
C GLU A 88 -0.34 -8.05 10.42
N LYS A 89 0.88 -8.54 10.12
CA LYS A 89 2.12 -7.86 10.53
C LYS A 89 2.27 -6.47 9.90
N ILE A 90 1.87 -6.32 8.63
CA ILE A 90 1.81 -5.01 7.96
C ILE A 90 0.83 -4.07 8.67
N LYS A 91 -0.28 -4.59 9.22
CA LYS A 91 -1.27 -3.80 9.96
C LYS A 91 -0.90 -3.54 11.42
N SER A 92 -0.12 -4.41 12.05
CA SER A 92 0.26 -4.32 13.47
C SER A 92 1.58 -3.58 13.71
N GLU A 93 1.93 -2.60 12.87
CA GLU A 93 3.15 -1.76 12.94
C GLU A 93 4.50 -2.49 12.77
N ASP A 94 4.54 -3.81 12.72
CA ASP A 94 5.72 -4.63 12.37
C ASP A 94 5.91 -4.72 10.84
N LYS A 95 5.71 -3.59 10.15
CA LYS A 95 5.73 -3.51 8.68
C LYS A 95 7.16 -3.37 8.12
N CYS A 96 8.10 -2.86 8.92
CA CYS A 96 9.47 -2.56 8.51
C CYS A 96 10.22 -3.77 7.95
N GLN A 97 9.96 -4.98 8.49
CA GLN A 97 10.56 -6.23 8.00
C GLN A 97 10.18 -6.56 6.54
N PHE A 98 9.16 -5.89 6.00
CA PHE A 98 8.68 -6.07 4.63
C PHE A 98 9.20 -5.01 3.66
N ILE A 99 10.12 -4.17 4.10
CA ILE A 99 10.79 -3.19 3.25
C ILE A 99 12.11 -3.82 2.76
N PRO A 100 12.37 -3.83 1.44
CA PRO A 100 13.66 -4.25 0.92
C PRO A 100 14.78 -3.40 1.52
N LYS A 101 15.93 -4.02 1.83
CA LYS A 101 17.05 -3.30 2.46
C LYS A 101 17.56 -2.17 1.58
N GLU A 102 17.58 -2.39 0.28
CA GLU A 102 17.98 -1.39 -0.71
C GLU A 102 17.05 -0.17 -0.67
N TYR A 103 15.75 -0.37 -0.36
CA TYR A 103 14.79 0.73 -0.23
C TYR A 103 14.97 1.48 1.09
N VAL A 104 15.32 0.79 2.17
CA VAL A 104 15.63 1.42 3.47
C VAL A 104 16.77 2.43 3.31
N SER A 105 17.87 2.03 2.66
CA SER A 105 18.98 2.96 2.40
C SER A 105 18.56 4.18 1.57
N LEU A 106 17.69 4.00 0.56
CA LEU A 106 17.17 5.12 -0.23
C LEU A 106 16.28 6.08 0.57
N LEU A 107 15.50 5.55 1.53
CA LEU A 107 14.69 6.38 2.43
C LEU A 107 15.58 7.19 3.38
N GLU A 108 16.57 6.53 4.00
CA GLU A 108 17.52 7.16 4.92
C GLU A 108 18.29 8.30 4.25
N ASP A 109 18.83 8.07 3.04
CA ASP A 109 19.55 9.07 2.24
C ASP A 109 18.69 10.31 1.95
N ALA A 110 17.36 10.15 1.87
CA ALA A 110 16.41 11.21 1.60
C ALA A 110 15.78 11.81 2.88
N GLY A 111 16.18 11.35 4.07
CA GLY A 111 15.64 11.82 5.35
C GLY A 111 14.22 11.32 5.67
N PHE A 112 13.79 10.20 5.09
CA PHE A 112 12.52 9.54 5.37
C PHE A 112 12.70 8.45 6.42
N ASN A 113 11.62 8.15 7.15
CA ASN A 113 11.54 7.00 8.03
C ASN A 113 10.78 5.84 7.34
N GLU A 114 11.11 4.58 7.68
CA GLU A 114 10.34 3.40 7.27
C GLU A 114 8.83 3.49 7.59
N HIS A 115 8.47 4.27 8.61
CA HIS A 115 7.07 4.52 8.95
C HIS A 115 6.34 5.46 7.96
N ASP A 116 7.07 6.25 7.15
CA ASP A 116 6.53 7.14 6.10
C ASP A 116 5.97 6.40 4.88
N ILE A 117 6.14 5.08 4.80
CA ILE A 117 5.67 4.28 3.67
C ILE A 117 4.45 3.45 4.04
N GLU A 118 3.44 3.45 3.19
CA GLU A 118 2.37 2.47 3.23
C GLU A 118 2.81 1.20 2.50
N ILE A 119 2.55 0.03 3.09
CA ILE A 119 2.87 -1.27 2.48
C ILE A 119 1.57 -2.01 2.28
N ASN A 120 1.38 -2.56 1.08
CA ASN A 120 0.19 -3.33 0.72
C ASN A 120 0.60 -4.67 0.11
N LEU A 121 -0.08 -5.75 0.51
CA LEU A 121 0.14 -7.08 -0.08
C LEU A 121 -0.86 -7.31 -1.22
N GLN A 122 -0.34 -7.45 -2.44
CA GLN A 122 -1.12 -7.84 -3.60
C GLN A 122 -0.96 -9.35 -3.85
N SER A 123 -2.08 -10.08 -3.70
CA SER A 123 -2.13 -11.52 -3.99
C SER A 123 -2.87 -11.82 -5.30
N LYS A 124 -2.24 -12.53 -6.24
CA LYS A 124 -2.88 -12.85 -7.53
C LYS A 124 -3.99 -13.88 -7.37
N GLY A 125 -5.19 -13.54 -7.85
CA GLY A 125 -6.27 -14.51 -8.13
C GLY A 125 -6.85 -15.24 -6.93
N ASN A 126 -6.62 -14.78 -5.70
CA ASN A 126 -6.93 -15.57 -4.52
C ASN A 126 -8.24 -15.12 -3.84
N GLU A 127 -9.37 -15.43 -4.48
CA GLU A 127 -10.70 -15.22 -3.88
C GLU A 127 -10.84 -15.91 -2.52
N ARG A 128 -10.10 -17.01 -2.30
CA ARG A 128 -10.05 -17.69 -1.00
C ARG A 128 -9.33 -16.84 0.06
N PHE A 129 -8.23 -16.17 -0.29
CA PHE A 129 -7.53 -15.23 0.60
C PHE A 129 -8.40 -14.01 0.91
N LYS A 130 -9.05 -13.41 -0.09
CA LYS A 130 -10.02 -12.32 0.12
C LYS A 130 -11.14 -12.74 1.09
N LYS A 131 -11.68 -13.96 0.93
CA LYS A 131 -12.67 -14.54 1.84
C LYS A 131 -12.12 -14.77 3.25
N ILE A 132 -10.86 -15.21 3.39
CA ILE A 132 -10.21 -15.42 4.70
C ILE A 132 -10.08 -14.10 5.45
N ILE A 133 -9.55 -13.05 4.80
CA ILE A 133 -9.46 -11.71 5.40
C ILE A 133 -10.87 -11.26 5.82
N LYS A 134 -11.84 -11.30 4.90
CA LYS A 134 -13.21 -10.84 5.17
C LYS A 134 -13.86 -11.58 6.35
N LYS A 135 -13.73 -12.91 6.43
CA LYS A 135 -14.29 -13.72 7.53
C LYS A 135 -13.64 -13.40 8.87
N ARG A 136 -12.31 -13.23 8.91
CA ARG A 136 -11.59 -12.97 10.16
C ARG A 136 -11.82 -11.54 10.67
N CYS A 137 -11.93 -10.56 9.77
CA CYS A 137 -12.34 -9.20 10.14
C CYS A 137 -13.82 -9.11 10.62
N GLN A 138 -14.66 -10.10 10.33
CA GLN A 138 -16.06 -10.17 10.81
C GLN A 138 -16.20 -10.79 12.21
N GLY A 139 -15.12 -11.32 12.81
CA GLY A 139 -15.12 -11.92 14.14
C GLY A 139 -15.03 -10.93 15.30
N TYR A 140 -14.83 -9.65 15.04
CA TYR A 140 -14.93 -8.61 16.07
C TYR A 140 -16.42 -8.29 16.30
N PRO A 141 -16.94 -8.42 17.54
CA PRO A 141 -18.28 -7.98 17.81
C PRO A 141 -18.33 -6.48 17.54
N VAL A 142 -19.10 -6.07 16.54
CA VAL A 142 -19.57 -4.69 16.44
C VAL A 142 -20.47 -4.48 17.64
N LYS A 143 -19.89 -4.10 18.80
CA LYS A 143 -20.67 -3.45 19.83
C LYS A 143 -21.30 -2.25 19.13
N LYS A 144 -22.63 -2.23 19.04
CA LYS A 144 -23.38 -1.03 18.69
C LYS A 144 -23.05 -0.01 19.77
N VAL A 145 -22.00 0.75 19.55
CA VAL A 145 -21.71 1.95 20.30
C VAL A 145 -22.68 2.98 19.72
N THR A 146 -23.80 3.16 20.40
CA THR A 146 -24.61 4.37 20.24
C THR A 146 -23.78 5.51 20.81
N MET A 147 -22.90 6.11 20.00
CA MET A 147 -22.20 7.32 20.39
C MET A 147 -22.95 8.53 19.84
N THR A 148 -23.53 9.25 20.79
CA THR A 148 -23.85 10.67 20.71
C THR A 148 -22.69 11.42 20.07
N ILE A 149 -23.02 12.35 19.18
CA ILE A 149 -22.10 13.14 18.36
C ILE A 149 -21.07 13.82 19.25
N GLU A 150 -19.84 13.29 19.25
CA GLU A 150 -18.56 13.99 19.42
C GLU A 150 -17.43 12.95 19.56
N SER A 151 -16.81 12.57 18.44
CA SER A 151 -15.36 12.36 18.31
C SER A 151 -14.99 11.60 17.02
N HIS A 152 -13.85 12.03 16.51
CA HIS A 152 -13.21 11.83 15.24
C HIS A 152 -12.97 10.39 14.74
N PHE A 153 -13.22 10.21 13.43
CA PHE A 153 -12.35 9.52 12.47
C PHE A 153 -12.04 8.03 12.68
N THR A 154 -13.04 7.14 12.55
CA THR A 154 -12.81 5.76 12.06
C THR A 154 -14.14 5.11 11.60
N LEU A 155 -14.70 5.52 10.45
CA LEU A 155 -15.89 4.83 9.92
C LEU A 155 -16.07 4.86 8.39
N ASN A 156 -15.00 4.89 7.59
CA ASN A 156 -15.15 4.96 6.13
C ASN A 156 -14.96 3.64 5.35
N MET A 157 -14.52 2.54 5.99
CA MET A 157 -14.26 1.30 5.24
C MET A 157 -15.46 0.33 5.15
N ALA A 158 -16.46 0.46 6.03
CA ALA A 158 -17.63 -0.42 6.05
C ALA A 158 -18.75 -0.01 5.05
N LEU A 159 -18.79 1.27 4.65
CA LEU A 159 -19.78 1.77 3.69
C LEU A 159 -19.42 1.45 2.23
N TYR A 160 -18.14 1.24 1.91
CA TYR A 160 -17.70 0.96 0.54
C TYR A 160 -18.10 -0.44 0.03
N PHE A 161 -18.29 -1.41 0.94
CA PHE A 161 -18.60 -2.80 0.58
C PHE A 161 -20.09 -3.17 0.66
N SER A 162 -20.98 -2.25 1.03
CA SER A 162 -22.43 -2.52 1.18
C SER A 162 -23.33 -1.90 0.10
N GLN A 163 -22.80 -1.09 -0.82
CA GLN A 163 -23.62 -0.36 -1.80
C GLN A 163 -23.62 -0.90 -3.24
N ILE A 164 -23.00 -2.04 -3.54
CA ILE A 164 -23.05 -2.58 -4.91
C ILE A 164 -24.12 -3.68 -5.00
N LYS A 165 -25.36 -3.27 -5.29
CA LYS A 165 -26.37 -4.14 -5.91
C LYS A 165 -26.16 -4.16 -7.43
N PRO A 166 -26.44 -5.27 -8.13
CA PRO A 166 -26.25 -5.33 -9.58
C PRO A 166 -27.50 -4.75 -10.27
N ARG A 167 -27.35 -3.71 -11.08
CA ARG A 167 -28.27 -3.38 -12.19
C ARG A 167 -27.60 -2.48 -13.24
N ARG A 168 -28.11 -2.63 -14.46
CA ARG A 168 -27.54 -2.38 -15.80
C ARG A 168 -27.17 -0.92 -16.15
N PHE A 169 -26.12 -0.81 -16.97
CA PHE A 169 -25.79 0.20 -18.00
C PHE A 169 -26.07 1.70 -17.74
N PHE A 170 -25.02 2.53 -17.59
CA PHE A 170 -24.41 3.40 -18.62
C PHE A 170 -23.37 4.36 -18.00
N GLN A 171 -22.32 4.64 -18.80
CA GLN A 171 -21.36 5.77 -18.75
C GLN A 171 -20.36 5.90 -17.58
N SER A 172 -19.08 5.84 -17.97
CA SER A 172 -17.89 6.26 -17.22
C SER A 172 -17.85 7.80 -17.07
N PRO A 173 -17.01 8.34 -16.17
CA PRO A 173 -15.57 8.40 -16.43
C PRO A 173 -14.72 7.87 -15.27
N HIS A 174 -13.63 7.20 -15.65
CA HIS A 174 -12.65 6.57 -14.76
C HIS A 174 -11.95 7.55 -13.79
N PRO A 175 -11.51 7.10 -12.60
CA PRO A 175 -10.37 7.70 -11.94
C PRO A 175 -9.10 7.37 -12.73
N PHE A 176 -8.35 8.39 -13.10
CA PHE A 176 -7.06 8.24 -13.75
C PHE A 176 -6.04 7.66 -12.77
N TYR A 177 -5.49 6.50 -13.12
CA TYR A 177 -4.25 5.99 -12.58
C TYR A 177 -3.12 6.63 -13.40
N LEU A 178 -2.26 7.41 -12.77
CA LEU A 178 -0.98 7.74 -13.38
C LEU A 178 -0.07 6.53 -13.14
N ILE A 179 -0.03 5.65 -14.13
CA ILE A 179 1.06 4.67 -14.27
C ILE A 179 2.17 5.44 -14.98
N ILE A 180 3.32 5.60 -14.33
CA ILE A 180 4.55 6.06 -14.97
C ILE A 180 5.29 4.83 -15.48
#